data_AF-A0A672UG48-F1
#
_entry.id   AF-A0A672UG48-F1
#
_cell.length_a   1.000
_cell.length_b   1.000
_cell.length_c   1.000
_cell.angle_alpha   90.00
_cell.angle_beta   90.00
_cell.angle_gamma   90.00
#
_symmetry.space_group_name_H-M   'P 1'
#
loop_
_entity.id
_entity.type
_entity.pdbx_description
1 polymer ?
#
loop_
_entity_poly.entity_id
_entity_poly.type
_entity_poly.pdbx_seq_one_letter_code
_entity_poly.pdbx_strand_id
1 'polypeptide(L)'
;MDSNFKRPLSVIWGCELSRERDSYSFQAPEARRCGQRLSLCAVCMGELAQDEFHVVELVLAEDGAAVPLAMLKPSVLPTAVLQGMELMPPVTFHLSAGSGPVYISGKHFSMVPNLSKEEDAEEEEPVEESPKGQAARKGSTAKTPLHSESPSCPCEPGPALYICLFLL
;
A
#
# COMPACT_ATOMS: atom_id res chain seq x y z
N MET A 1 17.84 3.73 -21.55
CA MET A 1 16.80 3.17 -20.66
C MET A 1 16.97 3.84 -19.31
N ASP A 2 16.18 4.87 -19.07
CA ASP A 2 16.32 5.82 -17.97
C ASP A 2 16.06 5.13 -16.62
N SER A 3 17.14 4.88 -15.88
CA SER A 3 17.09 4.30 -14.53
C SER A 3 16.75 5.39 -13.51
N ASN A 4 15.49 5.82 -13.51
CA ASN A 4 14.97 6.88 -12.64
C ASN A 4 14.17 6.33 -11.44
N PHE A 5 14.64 5.23 -10.84
CA PHE A 5 14.04 4.65 -9.63
C PHE A 5 15.02 4.69 -8.46
N LYS A 6 14.60 5.28 -7.33
CA LYS A 6 15.35 5.22 -6.06
C LYS A 6 15.25 3.82 -5.44
N ARG A 7 16.10 3.55 -4.44
CA ARG A 7 16.07 2.30 -3.64
C ARG A 7 14.63 1.96 -3.23
N PRO A 8 14.22 0.68 -3.30
CA PRO A 8 12.86 0.29 -2.95
C PRO A 8 12.56 0.63 -1.48
N LEU A 9 11.41 1.24 -1.24
CA LEU A 9 10.91 1.53 0.10
C LEU A 9 10.30 0.25 0.67
N SER A 10 10.77 -0.17 1.84
CA SER A 10 10.28 -1.36 2.55
C SER A 10 9.54 -0.93 3.81
N VAL A 11 8.29 -1.37 3.94
CA VAL A 11 7.41 -1.09 5.10
C VAL A 11 6.92 -2.41 5.66
N ILE A 12 6.90 -2.52 6.99
CA ILE A 12 6.32 -3.68 7.68
C ILE A 12 4.83 -3.76 7.34
N TRP A 13 4.37 -4.95 7.01
CA TRP A 13 2.98 -5.22 6.71
C TRP A 13 2.48 -6.39 7.55
N GLY A 14 1.20 -6.36 7.89
CA GLY A 14 0.51 -7.52 8.44
C GLY A 14 -1.00 -7.37 8.37
N CYS A 15 -1.69 -8.48 8.51
CA CYS A 15 -3.14 -8.53 8.65
C CYS A 15 -3.56 -9.58 9.68
N GLU A 16 -4.82 -9.48 10.12
CA GLU A 16 -5.48 -10.42 11.01
C GLU A 16 -6.68 -11.01 10.27
N LEU A 17 -6.87 -12.32 10.41
CA LEU A 17 -8.03 -13.06 9.95
C LEU A 17 -8.72 -13.74 11.14
N SER A 18 -10.05 -13.67 11.17
CA SER A 18 -10.90 -14.33 12.16
C SER A 18 -12.20 -14.80 11.52
N ARG A 19 -13.09 -15.44 12.26
CA ARG A 19 -14.43 -15.78 11.77
C ARG A 19 -15.24 -14.55 11.36
N GLU A 20 -15.08 -13.43 12.07
CA GLU A 20 -15.77 -12.17 11.79
C GLU A 20 -15.17 -11.43 10.60
N ARG A 21 -13.86 -11.62 10.37
CA ARG A 21 -13.12 -11.07 9.23
C ARG A 21 -12.26 -12.17 8.62
N ASP A 22 -12.91 -13.03 7.83
CA ASP A 22 -12.28 -14.21 7.26
C ASP A 22 -11.38 -13.89 6.06
N SER A 23 -11.42 -12.67 5.54
CA SER A 23 -10.69 -12.27 4.35
C SER A 23 -9.99 -10.92 4.48
N TYR A 24 -8.82 -10.79 3.87
CA TYR A 24 -8.08 -9.54 3.74
C TYR A 24 -7.45 -9.44 2.35
N SER A 25 -7.77 -8.37 1.61
CA SER A 25 -7.16 -8.10 0.31
C SER A 25 -6.10 -7.01 0.39
N PHE A 26 -4.88 -7.34 -0.05
CA PHE A 26 -3.84 -6.36 -0.27
C PHE A 26 -3.92 -5.82 -1.70
N GLN A 27 -4.26 -4.53 -1.81
CA GLN A 27 -4.47 -3.84 -3.08
C GLN A 27 -3.32 -2.87 -3.38
N ALA A 28 -2.81 -2.91 -4.61
CA ALA A 28 -1.90 -1.91 -5.15
C ALA A 28 -2.71 -0.82 -5.88
N PRO A 29 -2.61 0.47 -5.49
CA PRO A 29 -3.21 1.56 -6.25
C PRO A 29 -2.75 1.50 -7.71
N GLU A 30 -3.68 1.62 -8.67
CA GLU A 30 -3.42 1.51 -10.13
C GLU A 30 -2.19 2.32 -10.57
N ALA A 31 -2.06 3.55 -10.06
CA ALA A 31 -0.95 4.47 -10.38
C ALA A 31 0.43 4.00 -9.88
N ARG A 32 0.51 2.99 -9.01
CA ARG A 32 1.76 2.47 -8.41
C ARG A 32 1.90 0.94 -8.53
N ARG A 33 1.14 0.29 -9.42
CA ARG A 33 1.25 -1.17 -9.63
C ARG A 33 2.62 -1.61 -10.14
N CYS A 34 3.32 -0.76 -10.88
CA CYS A 34 4.67 -1.06 -11.35
C CYS A 34 5.66 -1.06 -10.16
N GLY A 35 6.14 -2.24 -9.80
CA GLY A 35 7.22 -2.41 -8.81
C GLY A 35 6.77 -2.57 -7.36
N GLN A 36 5.50 -2.89 -7.10
CA GLN A 36 5.03 -3.29 -5.77
C GLN A 36 5.11 -4.81 -5.57
N ARG A 37 5.64 -5.23 -4.41
CA ARG A 37 5.76 -6.64 -4.00
C ARG A 37 5.42 -6.78 -2.53
N LEU A 38 4.73 -7.86 -2.17
CA LEU A 38 4.51 -8.24 -0.78
C LEU A 38 5.33 -9.50 -0.47
N SER A 39 6.29 -9.40 0.45
CA SER A 39 7.09 -10.55 0.91
C SER A 39 6.58 -11.02 2.26
N LEU A 40 6.06 -12.24 2.33
CA LEU A 40 5.50 -12.81 3.55
C LEU A 40 6.57 -13.42 4.43
N CYS A 41 6.51 -13.12 5.74
CA CYS A 41 7.46 -13.59 6.73
C CYS A 41 6.92 -14.82 7.46
N ALA A 42 5.76 -14.70 8.09
CA ALA A 42 5.17 -15.77 8.90
C ALA A 42 3.65 -15.65 9.02
N VAL A 43 3.02 -16.78 9.34
CA VAL A 43 1.63 -16.88 9.79
C VAL A 43 1.64 -17.44 11.22
N CYS A 44 0.99 -16.77 12.18
CA CYS A 44 0.93 -17.23 13.56
C CYS A 44 -0.49 -17.09 14.13
N MET A 45 -0.87 -17.97 15.05
CA MET A 45 -2.13 -17.83 15.77
C MET A 45 -1.98 -16.86 16.93
N GLY A 46 -3.04 -16.11 17.21
CA GLY A 46 -3.13 -15.31 18.42
C GLY A 46 -3.38 -16.16 19.67
N GLU A 47 -3.11 -15.59 20.83
CA GLU A 47 -3.28 -16.22 22.14
C GLU A 47 -4.71 -16.72 22.39
N LEU A 48 -5.71 -16.03 21.83
CA LEU A 48 -7.12 -16.35 22.00
C LEU A 48 -7.66 -17.37 20.98
N ALA A 49 -6.82 -17.86 20.07
CA ALA A 49 -7.24 -18.83 19.08
C ALA A 49 -7.60 -20.17 19.75
N GLN A 50 -8.74 -20.72 19.35
CA GLN A 50 -9.16 -22.03 19.87
C GLN A 50 -8.17 -23.11 19.44
N ASP A 51 -8.08 -24.19 20.21
CA ASP A 51 -7.22 -25.31 19.85
C ASP A 51 -7.84 -26.19 18.75
N GLU A 52 -8.00 -25.63 17.56
CA GLU A 52 -8.53 -26.25 16.34
C GLU A 52 -7.61 -25.99 15.15
N PHE A 53 -7.89 -26.65 14.02
CA PHE A 53 -7.16 -26.36 12.79
C PHE A 53 -7.61 -25.03 12.20
N HIS A 54 -6.62 -24.21 11.85
CA HIS A 54 -6.78 -22.96 11.15
C HIS A 54 -6.10 -23.09 9.80
N VAL A 55 -6.85 -22.86 8.72
CA VAL A 55 -6.33 -22.97 7.35
C VAL A 55 -6.41 -21.61 6.69
N VAL A 56 -5.27 -21.09 6.28
CA VAL A 56 -5.15 -19.84 5.53
C VAL A 56 -4.88 -20.20 4.07
N GLU A 57 -5.65 -19.61 3.18
CA GLU A 57 -5.54 -19.75 1.73
C GLU A 57 -5.16 -18.41 1.10
N LEU A 58 -4.43 -18.48 0.01
CA LEU A 58 -4.11 -17.37 -0.87
C LEU A 58 -4.99 -17.48 -2.12
N VAL A 59 -5.78 -16.44 -2.38
CA VAL A 59 -6.61 -16.30 -3.58
C VAL A 59 -5.95 -15.29 -4.51
N LEU A 60 -5.53 -15.78 -5.68
CA LEU A 60 -4.95 -14.96 -6.75
C LEU A 60 -6.07 -14.39 -7.64
N ALA A 61 -5.89 -13.16 -8.09
CA ALA A 61 -6.94 -12.38 -8.74
C ALA A 61 -7.29 -12.86 -10.17
N GLU A 62 -6.41 -13.61 -10.82
CA GLU A 62 -6.56 -13.97 -12.24
C GLU A 62 -7.60 -15.08 -12.48
N ASP A 63 -7.80 -15.96 -11.50
CA ASP A 63 -8.41 -17.28 -11.72
C ASP A 63 -9.23 -17.79 -10.53
N GLY A 64 -9.25 -17.06 -9.40
CA GLY A 64 -10.05 -17.41 -8.21
C GLY A 64 -9.62 -18.72 -7.54
N ALA A 65 -8.51 -19.32 -7.99
CA ALA A 65 -7.92 -20.49 -7.40
C ALA A 65 -7.36 -20.13 -6.02
N ALA A 66 -7.83 -20.85 -5.00
CA ALA A 66 -7.34 -20.75 -3.64
C ALA A 66 -6.25 -21.80 -3.41
N VAL A 67 -5.07 -21.37 -2.99
CA VAL A 67 -3.95 -22.25 -2.66
C VAL A 67 -3.71 -22.21 -1.15
N PRO A 68 -3.62 -23.36 -0.46
CA PRO A 68 -3.29 -23.39 0.96
C PRO A 68 -1.93 -22.74 1.22
N LEU A 69 -1.93 -21.66 2.01
CA LEU A 69 -0.74 -20.94 2.43
C LEU A 69 -0.17 -21.53 3.72
N ALA A 70 -1.03 -21.83 4.69
CA ALA A 70 -0.64 -22.39 5.97
C ALA A 70 -1.78 -23.18 6.61
N MET A 71 -1.43 -24.23 7.37
CA MET A 71 -2.33 -24.93 8.28
C MET A 71 -1.69 -24.93 9.66
N LEU A 72 -2.41 -24.41 10.64
CA LEU A 72 -1.93 -24.15 11.99
C LEU A 72 -2.88 -24.77 13.01
N LYS A 73 -2.35 -25.13 14.19
CA LYS A 73 -3.16 -25.53 15.36
C LYS A 73 -2.36 -25.24 16.63
N PRO A 74 -2.89 -24.52 17.64
CA PRO A 74 -2.08 -24.01 18.75
C PRO A 74 -1.26 -25.07 19.47
N SER A 75 -1.83 -26.24 19.72
CA SER A 75 -1.15 -27.36 20.37
C SER A 75 -0.14 -28.13 19.51
N VAL A 76 -0.12 -27.92 18.18
CA VAL A 76 0.67 -28.74 17.24
C VAL A 76 1.67 -27.88 16.47
N LEU A 77 1.20 -26.82 15.84
CA LEU A 77 1.99 -25.91 15.01
C LEU A 77 1.44 -24.49 15.18
N PRO A 78 1.93 -23.73 16.18
CA PRO A 78 1.44 -22.38 16.49
C PRO A 78 1.83 -21.32 15.46
N THR A 79 2.89 -21.57 14.67
CA THR A 79 3.45 -20.61 13.70
C THR A 79 4.05 -21.34 12.52
N ALA A 80 3.87 -20.79 11.31
CA ALA A 80 4.49 -21.22 10.06
C ALA A 80 5.31 -20.07 9.47
N VAL A 81 6.57 -20.35 9.10
CA VAL A 81 7.47 -19.36 8.48
C VAL A 81 7.43 -19.51 6.96
N LEU A 82 7.18 -18.42 6.25
CA LEU A 82 7.01 -18.37 4.78
C LEU A 82 8.27 -17.95 4.02
N GLN A 83 9.39 -17.77 4.72
CA GLN A 83 10.74 -17.53 4.17
C GLN A 83 10.83 -16.39 3.13
N GLY A 84 9.99 -15.37 3.26
CA GLY A 84 10.02 -14.22 2.36
C GLY A 84 9.28 -14.45 1.03
N MET A 85 8.38 -15.44 0.95
CA MET A 85 7.57 -15.71 -0.25
C MET A 85 6.98 -14.42 -0.82
N GLU A 86 7.28 -14.14 -2.08
CA GLU A 86 6.93 -12.87 -2.72
C GLU A 86 5.67 -13.01 -3.57
N LEU A 87 4.76 -12.05 -3.37
CA LEU A 87 3.48 -11.97 -4.03
C LEU A 87 3.37 -10.65 -4.78
N MET A 88 2.82 -10.72 -6.00
CA MET A 88 2.48 -9.56 -6.80
C MET A 88 1.03 -9.17 -6.52
N PRO A 89 0.76 -7.96 -6.01
CA PRO A 89 -0.62 -7.51 -5.77
C PRO A 89 -1.40 -7.36 -7.09
N PRO A 90 -2.75 -7.51 -7.08
CA PRO A 90 -3.57 -7.73 -5.88
C PRO A 90 -3.59 -9.19 -5.42
N VAL A 91 -3.59 -9.37 -4.09
CA VAL A 91 -3.71 -10.70 -3.46
C VAL A 91 -4.71 -10.67 -2.32
N THR A 92 -5.42 -11.78 -2.12
CA THR A 92 -6.37 -11.93 -1.02
C THR A 92 -6.00 -13.13 -0.18
N PHE A 93 -5.99 -12.95 1.14
CA PHE A 93 -5.85 -14.01 2.13
C PHE A 93 -7.22 -14.37 2.67
N HIS A 94 -7.51 -15.66 2.80
CA HIS A 94 -8.79 -16.17 3.30
C HIS A 94 -8.56 -17.22 4.38
N LEU A 95 -9.32 -17.15 5.48
CA LEU A 95 -9.35 -18.15 6.54
C LEU A 95 -10.46 -19.16 6.19
N SER A 96 -10.09 -20.24 5.51
CA SER A 96 -11.05 -21.25 5.04
C SER A 96 -11.51 -22.21 6.15
N ALA A 97 -10.75 -22.31 7.25
CA ALA A 97 -11.13 -23.05 8.44
C ALA A 97 -10.56 -22.43 9.72
N GLY A 98 -11.24 -22.67 10.84
CA GLY A 98 -10.88 -22.15 12.17
C GLY A 98 -11.55 -20.82 12.50
N SER A 99 -11.53 -20.46 13.78
CA SER A 99 -12.15 -19.23 14.32
C SER A 99 -11.19 -18.05 14.38
N GLY A 100 -9.88 -18.30 14.38
CA GLY A 100 -8.86 -17.28 14.57
C GLY A 100 -8.81 -16.76 16.03
N PRO A 101 -8.06 -15.68 16.30
CA PRO A 101 -7.37 -14.83 15.32
C PRO A 101 -6.09 -15.49 14.76
N VAL A 102 -5.85 -15.30 13.46
CA VAL A 102 -4.62 -15.68 12.75
C VAL A 102 -3.99 -14.42 12.15
N TYR A 103 -2.69 -14.25 12.39
CA TYR A 103 -1.91 -13.11 11.91
C TYR A 103 -1.00 -13.53 10.78
N ILE A 104 -0.97 -12.72 9.71
CA ILE A 104 -0.02 -12.85 8.61
C ILE A 104 0.88 -11.63 8.65
N SER A 105 2.20 -11.85 8.61
CA SER A 105 3.21 -10.78 8.66
C SER A 105 4.08 -10.79 7.42
N GLY A 106 4.64 -9.64 7.07
CA GLY A 106 5.50 -9.49 5.91
C GLY A 106 6.09 -8.09 5.73
N LYS A 107 6.60 -7.82 4.54
CA LYS A 107 7.13 -6.52 4.11
C LYS A 107 6.53 -6.15 2.76
N HIS A 108 5.99 -4.94 2.68
CA HIS A 108 5.58 -4.33 1.43
C HIS A 108 6.76 -3.54 0.85
N PHE A 109 7.16 -3.89 -0.36
CA PHE A 109 8.16 -3.17 -1.15
C PHE A 109 7.47 -2.34 -2.22
N SER A 110 7.89 -1.08 -2.37
CA SER A 110 7.43 -0.20 -3.44
C SER A 110 8.60 0.53 -4.10
N MET A 111 8.56 0.61 -5.43
CA MET A 111 9.45 1.47 -6.21
C MET A 111 8.93 2.91 -6.18
N VAL A 112 9.80 3.86 -5.82
CA VAL A 112 9.45 5.29 -5.81
C VAL A 112 10.05 5.94 -7.06
N PRO A 113 9.24 6.57 -7.93
CA PRO A 113 9.76 7.33 -9.06
C PRO A 113 10.60 8.51 -8.57
N ASN A 114 11.68 8.80 -9.28
CA ASN A 114 12.59 9.89 -8.94
C ASN A 114 11.93 11.25 -9.24
N LEU A 115 11.31 11.87 -8.24
CA LEU A 115 10.74 13.23 -8.35
C LEU A 115 11.81 14.34 -8.22
N SER A 116 13.07 14.07 -8.60
CA SER A 116 14.15 15.06 -8.59
C SER A 116 14.57 15.46 -10.02
N LYS A 117 13.62 16.00 -10.79
CA LYS A 117 13.93 17.08 -11.73
C LYS A 117 13.33 18.31 -11.06
N GLU A 118 14.12 19.01 -10.26
CA GLU A 118 14.66 20.31 -10.67
C GLU A 118 13.53 21.19 -11.19
N GLU A 119 13.05 22.06 -10.29
CA GLU A 119 12.50 23.36 -10.68
C GLU A 119 13.56 24.04 -11.55
N ASP A 120 13.51 23.77 -12.85
CA ASP A 120 14.29 24.53 -13.83
C ASP A 120 13.63 25.90 -13.91
N ALA A 121 14.17 26.82 -13.12
CA ALA A 121 13.89 28.23 -13.20
C ALA A 121 14.42 28.73 -14.54
N GLU A 122 13.63 28.58 -15.60
CA GLU A 122 13.83 29.39 -16.80
C GLU A 122 13.31 30.81 -16.50
N GLU A 123 14.24 31.63 -16.02
CA GLU A 123 14.21 33.08 -16.20
C GLU A 123 14.16 33.39 -17.70
N GLU A 124 12.96 33.60 -18.25
CA GLU A 124 12.82 34.32 -19.52
C GLU A 124 12.59 35.82 -19.22
N GLU A 125 13.66 36.58 -19.43
CA GLU A 125 13.70 38.03 -19.48
C GLU A 125 12.64 38.61 -20.44
N PRO A 126 11.82 39.62 -20.04
CA PRO A 126 11.03 40.35 -21.00
C PRO A 126 11.88 41.44 -21.67
N VAL A 127 12.20 41.23 -22.96
CA VAL A 127 12.70 42.27 -23.86
C VAL A 127 11.65 43.38 -23.99
N GLU A 128 12.05 44.58 -23.57
CA GLU A 128 11.40 45.88 -23.82
C GLU A 128 11.27 46.19 -25.32
N GLU A 129 10.06 46.52 -25.80
CA GLU A 129 9.87 47.68 -26.69
C GLU A 129 8.39 48.12 -26.81
N SER A 130 8.10 49.33 -26.36
CA SER A 130 6.88 50.11 -26.68
C SER A 130 7.08 50.86 -28.02
N PRO A 131 6.04 51.18 -28.85
CA PRO A 131 5.22 52.37 -28.56
C PRO A 131 3.74 52.42 -29.08
N LYS A 132 2.91 53.07 -28.25
CA LYS A 132 1.74 53.97 -28.48
C LYS A 132 0.67 53.70 -29.58
N GLY A 133 -0.59 53.59 -29.14
CA GLY A 133 -1.81 53.95 -29.90
C GLY A 133 -3.08 53.87 -29.05
N GLN A 134 -3.89 54.94 -29.00
CA GLN A 134 -5.04 55.14 -28.09
C GLN A 134 -6.36 54.46 -28.54
N ALA A 135 -7.25 54.22 -27.55
CA ALA A 135 -8.72 54.51 -27.52
C ALA A 135 -9.70 53.34 -27.20
N ALA A 136 -10.15 53.34 -25.94
CA ALA A 136 -11.50 53.09 -25.39
C ALA A 136 -12.45 51.98 -25.93
N ARG A 137 -12.88 51.04 -25.05
CA ARG A 137 -14.21 51.02 -24.37
C ARG A 137 -14.51 49.68 -23.63
N LYS A 138 -14.93 49.83 -22.35
CA LYS A 138 -15.92 49.08 -21.51
C LYS A 138 -16.13 47.56 -21.70
N GLY A 139 -16.05 46.81 -20.58
CA GLY A 139 -16.80 45.56 -20.38
C GLY A 139 -16.39 44.76 -19.13
N SER A 140 -17.24 44.75 -18.11
CA SER A 140 -17.12 44.01 -16.84
C SER A 140 -17.05 42.48 -17.00
N THR A 141 -16.37 41.77 -16.08
CA THR A 141 -16.93 40.69 -15.25
C THR A 141 -15.87 40.12 -14.31
N ALA A 142 -16.23 40.07 -13.02
CA ALA A 142 -15.47 39.48 -11.92
C ALA A 142 -15.32 37.96 -12.04
N LYS A 143 -14.23 37.39 -11.50
CA LYS A 143 -14.26 36.34 -10.47
C LYS A 143 -12.86 35.98 -9.93
N THR A 144 -12.89 35.73 -8.64
CA THR A 144 -11.91 35.48 -7.57
C THR A 144 -10.89 34.35 -7.83
N PRO A 145 -9.71 34.34 -7.18
CA PRO A 145 -8.68 33.29 -7.36
C PRO A 145 -9.08 32.00 -6.65
N LEU A 146 -8.89 30.85 -7.31
CA LEU A 146 -9.03 29.54 -6.69
C LEU A 146 -7.74 29.20 -5.93
N HIS A 147 -7.94 29.07 -4.62
CA HIS A 147 -7.01 28.62 -3.61
C HIS A 147 -6.44 27.23 -3.97
N SER A 148 -5.12 27.10 -3.94
CA SER A 148 -4.41 25.82 -3.99
C SER A 148 -4.58 25.11 -2.66
N GLU A 149 -5.48 24.14 -2.58
CA GLU A 149 -5.47 23.13 -1.52
C GLU A 149 -4.69 21.90 -1.99
N SER A 150 -3.49 21.74 -1.43
CA SER A 150 -2.77 20.47 -1.38
C SER A 150 -3.58 19.44 -0.57
N PRO A 151 -3.83 18.21 -1.07
CA PRO A 151 -4.37 17.18 -0.21
C PRO A 151 -3.23 16.66 0.68
N SER A 152 -3.20 17.13 1.92
CA SER A 152 -2.54 16.41 3.01
C SER A 152 -3.20 15.04 3.13
N CYS A 153 -2.46 13.95 2.93
CA CYS A 153 -2.92 12.61 3.28
C CYS A 153 -2.70 12.38 4.79
N PRO A 154 -3.76 12.21 5.61
CA PRO A 154 -3.61 11.72 6.97
C PRO A 154 -3.76 10.20 6.92
N CYS A 155 -2.66 9.47 6.74
CA CYS A 155 -2.63 8.06 7.12
C CYS A 155 -2.07 7.98 8.53
N GLU A 156 -2.94 8.24 9.51
CA GLU A 156 -2.70 7.87 10.89
C GLU A 156 -2.44 6.35 10.95
N PRO A 157 -1.35 5.88 11.56
CA PRO A 157 -1.12 4.47 11.72
C PRO A 157 -2.13 3.90 12.71
N GLY A 158 -3.07 3.09 12.20
CA GLY A 158 -3.94 2.28 13.04
C GLY A 158 -3.16 1.29 13.91
N PRO A 159 -3.83 0.63 14.87
CA PRO A 159 -3.24 -0.16 15.96
C PRO A 159 -2.37 -1.38 15.54
N ALA A 160 -2.17 -1.62 14.25
CA ALA A 160 -1.35 -2.71 13.72
C ALA A 160 0.13 -2.62 14.12
N LEU A 161 0.64 -1.42 14.46
CA LEU A 161 2.01 -1.25 14.99
C LEU A 161 2.20 -1.95 16.34
N TYR A 162 1.15 -2.01 17.17
CA TYR A 162 1.26 -2.56 18.51
C TYR A 162 1.39 -4.08 18.49
N ILE A 163 0.69 -4.76 17.57
CA ILE A 163 0.76 -6.22 17.41
C ILE A 163 2.14 -6.66 16.91
N CYS A 164 2.76 -5.87 16.02
CA CYS A 164 4.10 -6.19 15.47
C CYS A 164 5.22 -6.10 16.50
N LEU A 165 5.10 -5.26 17.54
CA LEU A 165 6.12 -5.11 18.58
C LEU A 165 6.19 -6.31 19.53
N PHE A 166 5.14 -7.13 19.65
CA PHE A 166 5.14 -8.31 20.52
C PHE A 166 5.66 -9.59 19.86
N LEU A 167 6.04 -9.54 18.58
CA LEU A 167 6.52 -10.70 17.81
C LEU A 167 8.00 -10.58 17.37
N LEU A 168 8.74 -9.58 17.88
CA LEU A 168 10.19 -9.40 17.66
C LEU A 168 10.98 -9.57 18.96
#